data_AF-A0A843G534-F1
#
_entry.id   AF-A0A843G534-F1
#
_cell.length_a   1.000
_cell.length_b   1.000
_cell.length_c   1.000
_cell.angle_alpha   90.00
_cell.angle_beta   90.00
_cell.angle_gamma   90.00
#
_symmetry.space_group_name_H-M   'P 1'
#
loop_
_entity.id
_entity.type
_entity.pdbx_description
1 polymer ?
#
loop_
_entity_poly.entity_id
_entity_poly.type
_entity_poly.pdbx_seq_one_letter_code
_entity_poly.pdbx_strand_id
1 'polypeptide(L)'
;MCTASEYLTRGHYFGRNFDYEISYFERVCITPRNYEFEFKKIDEIKSHYAIIGIAAGVDAYPLYYDACNEKGVAIAGLNFAGNAIYRECEEGMVNVTPFEFIPYL
;
A
#
# COMPACT_ATOMS: atom_id res chain seq x y z
N MET A 1 0.50 -7.88 16.64
CA MET A 1 1.87 -7.68 16.11
C MET A 1 1.89 -8.25 14.71
N CYS A 2 1.88 -7.43 13.67
CA CYS A 2 1.86 -7.91 12.28
C CYS A 2 3.17 -8.63 11.93
N THR A 3 3.10 -9.58 10.99
CA THR A 3 4.28 -10.30 10.46
C THR A 3 4.21 -10.30 8.94
N ALA A 4 5.31 -10.02 8.24
CA ALA A 4 5.42 -10.20 6.80
C ALA A 4 6.54 -11.18 6.49
N SER A 5 6.37 -11.96 5.43
CA SER A 5 7.38 -12.93 4.98
C SER A 5 7.42 -12.97 3.46
N GLU A 6 8.63 -13.12 2.95
CA GLU A 6 8.88 -13.55 1.58
C GLU A 6 9.45 -14.97 1.56
N TYR A 7 9.22 -15.69 0.47
CA TYR A 7 9.79 -17.01 0.25
C TYR A 7 10.05 -17.24 -1.24
N LEU A 8 11.26 -17.70 -1.57
CA LEU A 8 11.69 -17.94 -2.94
C LEU A 8 11.84 -19.45 -3.20
N THR A 9 11.12 -19.95 -4.20
CA THR A 9 11.29 -21.32 -4.71
C THR A 9 11.37 -21.30 -6.25
N ARG A 10 10.44 -21.95 -6.95
CA ARG A 10 10.21 -21.78 -8.39
C ARG A 10 9.50 -20.47 -8.71
N GLY A 11 8.87 -19.86 -7.72
CA GLY A 11 8.24 -18.55 -7.78
C GLY A 11 8.61 -17.72 -6.56
N HIS A 12 8.25 -16.44 -6.60
CA HIS A 12 8.37 -15.50 -5.49
C HIS A 12 7.02 -15.41 -4.78
N TYR A 13 7.02 -15.63 -3.47
CA TYR A 13 5.83 -15.58 -2.62
C TYR A 13 6.01 -14.50 -1.58
N PHE A 14 4.99 -13.68 -1.40
CA PHE A 14 4.94 -12.63 -0.41
C PHE A 14 3.59 -12.67 0.30
N GLY A 15 3.60 -12.45 1.61
CA GLY A 15 2.38 -12.40 2.39
C GLY A 15 2.61 -11.85 3.79
N ARG A 16 1.51 -11.62 4.50
CA ARG A 16 1.55 -11.04 5.85
C ARG A 16 0.36 -11.48 6.69
N ASN A 17 0.54 -11.46 8.01
CA ASN A 17 -0.55 -11.47 8.99
C ASN A 17 -0.89 -10.04 9.40
N PHE A 18 -2.17 -9.73 9.38
CA PHE A 18 -2.71 -8.46 9.88
C PHE A 18 -3.32 -8.68 11.27
N ASP A 19 -2.51 -8.43 12.29
CA ASP A 19 -2.88 -8.71 13.68
C ASP A 19 -3.37 -7.43 14.38
N TYR A 20 -4.69 -7.22 14.37
CA TYR A 20 -5.36 -6.08 15.00
C TYR A 20 -6.63 -6.52 15.75
N GLU A 21 -7.06 -5.73 16.74
CA GLU A 21 -8.16 -6.09 17.65
C GLU A 21 -9.56 -5.83 17.06
N ILE A 22 -9.64 -5.01 16.02
CA ILE A 22 -10.87 -4.67 15.30
C ILE A 22 -10.66 -4.84 13.80
N SER A 23 -11.76 -5.05 13.07
CA SER A 23 -11.77 -5.09 11.61
C SER A 23 -12.20 -3.73 11.05
N TYR A 24 -11.59 -3.34 9.93
CA TYR A 24 -12.00 -2.22 9.08
C TYR A 24 -12.73 -2.70 7.83
N PHE A 25 -13.43 -3.84 7.92
CA PHE A 25 -14.15 -4.47 6.81
C PHE A 25 -13.26 -4.72 5.61
N GLU A 26 -12.05 -5.24 5.85
CA GLU A 26 -11.00 -5.42 4.87
C GLU A 26 -11.49 -6.21 3.66
N ARG A 27 -11.12 -5.79 2.45
CA ARG A 27 -11.55 -6.42 1.20
C ARG A 27 -10.39 -6.61 0.25
N VAL A 28 -10.50 -7.63 -0.60
CA VAL A 28 -9.70 -7.70 -1.82
C VAL A 28 -10.06 -6.51 -2.69
N CYS A 29 -9.07 -5.69 -3.02
CA CYS A 29 -9.19 -4.53 -3.88
C CYS A 29 -8.33 -4.76 -5.13
N ILE A 30 -8.88 -4.37 -6.28
CA ILE A 30 -8.17 -4.36 -7.56
C ILE A 30 -8.17 -2.92 -8.06
N THR A 31 -6.99 -2.35 -8.26
CA THR A 31 -6.83 -1.06 -8.92
C THR A 31 -6.31 -1.27 -10.35
N PRO A 32 -7.12 -1.01 -11.40
CA PRO A 32 -6.69 -1.18 -12.79
C PRO A 32 -5.69 -0.09 -13.21
N ARG A 33 -4.93 -0.35 -14.28
CA ARG A 33 -3.80 0.50 -14.76
C ARG A 33 -4.08 2.00 -14.96
N ASN A 34 -5.34 2.38 -15.19
CA ASN A 34 -5.74 3.75 -15.50
C ASN A 34 -6.77 4.31 -14.50
N TYR A 35 -6.82 3.73 -13.30
CA TYR A 35 -7.47 4.41 -12.19
C TYR A 35 -6.62 5.62 -11.83
N GLU A 36 -7.26 6.75 -11.59
CA GLU A 36 -6.57 8.00 -11.29
C GLU A 36 -6.29 8.07 -9.78
N PHE A 37 -5.02 8.04 -9.42
CA PHE A 37 -4.59 8.29 -8.05
C PHE A 37 -4.36 9.78 -7.85
N GLU A 38 -5.30 10.43 -7.13
CA GLU A 38 -5.07 11.75 -6.57
C GLU A 38 -4.19 11.64 -5.32
N PHE A 39 -3.01 12.25 -5.36
CA PHE A 39 -2.10 12.32 -4.22
C PHE A 39 -2.23 13.67 -3.50
N LYS A 40 -2.03 13.69 -2.18
CA LYS A 40 -2.15 14.95 -1.41
C LYS A 40 -1.03 15.97 -1.67
N LYS A 41 0.16 15.51 -2.07
CA LYS A 41 1.39 16.32 -2.02
C LYS A 41 2.28 16.21 -3.27
N ILE A 42 1.88 15.37 -4.23
CA ILE A 42 2.52 15.22 -5.54
C ILE A 42 1.42 15.24 -6.61
N ASP A 43 1.83 15.30 -7.88
CA ASP A 43 0.89 15.25 -9.00
C ASP A 43 0.15 13.91 -9.05
N GLU A 44 -1.06 13.95 -9.62
CA GLU A 44 -1.87 12.76 -9.86
C GLU A 44 -1.19 11.77 -10.80
N ILE A 45 -1.39 10.48 -10.55
CA ILE A 45 -0.91 9.40 -11.42
C ILE A 45 -2.10 8.80 -12.15
N LYS A 46 -2.18 9.06 -13.45
CA LYS A 46 -3.25 8.59 -14.35
C LYS A 46 -2.98 7.25 -15.00
N SER A 47 -1.73 6.78 -14.97
CA SER A 47 -1.34 5.50 -15.53
C SER A 47 -0.26 4.84 -14.68
N HIS A 48 -0.52 3.62 -14.26
CA HIS A 48 0.32 2.84 -13.35
C HIS A 48 0.13 1.33 -13.65
N TYR A 49 0.87 0.47 -12.97
CA TYR A 49 0.67 -0.98 -13.07
C TYR A 49 -0.64 -1.40 -12.39
N ALA A 50 -1.31 -2.44 -12.88
CA ALA A 50 -2.46 -2.99 -12.17
C ALA A 50 -2.03 -3.52 -10.79
N ILE A 51 -2.81 -3.21 -9.77
CA ILE A 51 -2.55 -3.56 -8.36
C ILE A 51 -3.67 -4.47 -7.86
N ILE A 52 -3.32 -5.50 -7.10
CA ILE A 52 -4.25 -6.28 -6.29
C ILE A 52 -3.73 -6.36 -4.86
N GLY A 53 -4.61 -6.23 -3.87
CA GLY A 53 -4.21 -6.26 -2.47
C GLY A 53 -5.38 -6.30 -1.51
N ILE A 54 -5.08 -6.20 -0.22
CA ILE A 54 -6.08 -6.03 0.84
C ILE A 54 -6.14 -4.56 1.23
N ALA A 55 -7.33 -3.96 1.14
CA ALA A 55 -7.57 -2.57 1.50
C ALA A 55 -8.68 -2.43 2.55
N ALA A 56 -8.69 -1.31 3.26
CA ALA A 56 -9.76 -0.97 4.18
C ALA A 56 -11.09 -0.79 3.41
N GLY A 57 -12.17 -1.41 3.88
CA GLY A 57 -13.48 -1.35 3.21
C GLY A 57 -14.33 -0.15 3.58
N VAL A 58 -13.71 0.96 3.98
CA VAL A 58 -14.36 2.13 4.60
C VAL A 58 -14.30 3.41 3.76
N ASP A 59 -13.57 3.40 2.64
CA ASP A 59 -13.38 4.56 1.77
C ASP A 59 -13.46 4.15 0.28
N ALA A 60 -13.74 5.12 -0.59
CA ALA A 60 -13.67 4.97 -2.04
C ALA A 60 -12.22 5.01 -2.56
N TYR A 61 -11.32 5.69 -1.85
CA TYR A 61 -9.88 5.64 -2.12
C TYR A 61 -9.31 4.30 -1.61
N PRO A 62 -8.49 3.57 -2.39
CA PRO A 62 -8.02 2.26 -1.98
C PRO A 62 -6.90 2.37 -0.94
N LEU A 63 -7.28 2.30 0.33
CA LEU A 63 -6.38 2.32 1.48
C LEU A 63 -5.77 0.93 1.71
N TYR A 64 -4.78 0.57 0.90
CA TYR A 64 -4.10 -0.73 0.97
C TYR A 64 -3.35 -0.91 2.30
N TYR A 65 -3.49 -2.09 2.89
CA TYR A 65 -2.58 -2.57 3.92
C TYR A 65 -1.41 -3.31 3.30
N ASP A 66 -1.67 -4.15 2.30
CA ASP A 66 -0.70 -4.88 1.49
C ASP A 66 -1.20 -4.99 0.05
N ALA A 67 -0.29 -5.06 -0.90
CA ALA A 67 -0.61 -5.23 -2.31
C ALA A 67 0.57 -5.79 -3.10
N CYS A 68 0.27 -6.33 -4.28
CA CYS A 68 1.25 -6.58 -5.33
C CYS A 68 0.77 -6.05 -6.68
N ASN A 69 1.71 -5.72 -7.54
CA ASN A 69 1.43 -5.29 -8.91
C ASN A 69 1.65 -6.43 -9.92
N GLU A 70 1.16 -6.21 -11.14
CA GLU A 70 1.29 -7.18 -12.25
C GLU A 70 2.74 -7.51 -12.66
N LYS A 71 3.74 -6.79 -12.14
CA LYS A 71 5.17 -7.06 -12.36
C LYS A 71 5.81 -7.85 -11.21
N GLY A 72 5.04 -8.23 -10.19
CA GLY A 72 5.50 -9.06 -9.09
C GLY A 72 6.19 -8.28 -7.96
N VAL A 73 6.10 -6.95 -7.96
CA VAL A 73 6.53 -6.13 -6.81
C VAL A 73 5.42 -6.17 -5.77
N ALA A 74 5.76 -6.45 -4.52
CA ALA A 74 4.81 -6.54 -3.41
C ALA A 74 5.30 -5.73 -2.21
N ILE A 75 4.35 -5.18 -1.45
CA ILE A 75 4.59 -4.35 -0.27
C ILE A 75 3.51 -4.59 0.79
N ALA A 76 3.87 -4.45 2.06
CA ALA A 76 2.95 -4.45 3.19
C ALA A 76 3.33 -3.37 4.21
N GLY A 77 2.36 -2.54 4.63
CA GLY A 77 2.53 -1.56 5.71
C GLY A 77 2.23 -2.17 7.07
N LEU A 78 3.24 -2.40 7.92
CA LEU A 78 3.05 -3.01 9.25
C LEU A 78 2.97 -1.93 10.33
N ASN A 79 2.23 -2.21 11.40
CA ASN A 79 2.16 -1.30 12.53
C ASN A 79 3.55 -1.12 13.17
N PHE A 80 3.99 0.13 13.28
CA PHE A 80 5.28 0.51 13.86
C PHE A 80 5.11 1.66 14.88
N ALA A 81 4.09 1.53 15.73
CA ALA A 81 3.72 2.51 16.73
C ALA A 81 4.90 2.95 17.62
N GLY A 82 4.98 4.26 17.88
CA GLY A 82 6.02 4.87 18.70
C GLY A 82 7.38 5.07 18.01
N ASN A 83 7.63 4.38 16.88
CA ASN A 83 8.93 4.43 16.19
C ASN A 83 8.84 4.99 14.76
N ALA A 84 7.68 4.93 14.12
CA ALA A 84 7.48 5.56 12.81
C ALA A 84 7.58 7.09 12.92
N ILE A 85 8.43 7.69 12.07
CA ILE A 85 8.60 9.15 11.99
C ILE A 85 8.10 9.59 10.62
N TYR A 86 7.07 10.42 10.60
CA TYR A 86 6.58 11.09 9.41
C TYR A 86 7.06 12.54 9.44
N ARG A 87 7.83 12.93 8.42
CA ARG A 87 8.39 14.29 8.34
C ARG A 87 7.36 15.25 7.75
N GLU A 88 7.54 16.52 8.08
CA GLU A 88 6.92 17.60 7.32
C GLU A 88 7.42 17.61 5.87
N CYS A 89 6.67 18.25 4.98
CA CYS A 89 7.06 18.35 3.58
C CYS A 89 8.38 19.11 3.43
N GLU A 90 9.27 18.59 2.58
CA GLU A 90 10.57 19.17 2.30
C GLU A 90 10.67 19.56 0.81
N GLU A 91 11.20 20.74 0.53
CA GLU A 91 11.39 21.23 -0.84
C GLU A 91 12.44 20.38 -1.57
N GLY A 92 12.18 20.05 -2.83
CA GLY A 92 13.05 19.18 -3.63
C GLY A 92 12.90 17.68 -3.36
N MET A 93 12.05 17.28 -2.41
CA MET A 93 11.73 15.88 -2.13
C MET A 93 10.41 15.45 -2.78
N VAL A 94 10.26 14.15 -3.05
CA VAL A 94 8.95 13.57 -3.40
C VAL A 94 8.18 13.30 -2.11
N ASN A 95 7.25 14.19 -1.79
CA ASN A 95 6.49 14.14 -0.54
C ASN A 95 5.28 13.22 -0.71
N VAL A 96 5.34 11.97 -0.21
CA VAL A 96 4.23 11.00 -0.31
C VAL A 96 3.66 10.73 1.08
N THR A 97 2.33 10.72 1.23
CA THR A 97 1.73 10.41 2.53
C THR A 97 1.78 8.91 2.82
N PRO A 98 1.76 8.48 4.10
CA PRO A 98 1.90 7.06 4.44
C PRO A 98 0.83 6.14 3.84
N PHE A 99 -0.41 6.63 3.70
CA PHE A 99 -1.51 5.83 3.15
C PHE A 99 -1.50 5.75 1.61
N GLU A 100 -0.77 6.65 0.94
CA GLU A 100 -0.60 6.67 -0.52
C GLU A 100 0.68 5.94 -0.96
N PHE A 101 1.51 5.49 -0.01
CA PHE A 101 2.83 4.93 -0.33
C PHE A 101 2.76 3.61 -1.11
N ILE A 102 1.74 2.77 -0.86
CA ILE A 102 1.53 1.55 -1.64
C ILE A 102 1.13 1.87 -3.09
N PRO A 103 0.12 2.72 -3.36
CA PRO A 103 -0.17 3.20 -4.71
C PRO A 103 0.99 3.85 -5.47
N TYR A 104 1.92 4.50 -4.75
CA TYR A 104 3.05 5.19 -5.35
C TYR A 104 4.14 4.26 -5.93
N LEU A 105 4.26 3.02 -5.41
CA LEU A 105 5.31 2.05 -5.76
C LEU A 105 4.90 1.09 -6.89
#